data_AF-A0A7J4EWM4-F1
#
_entry.id   AF-A0A7J4EWM4-F1
#
_cell.length_a   1.000
_cell.length_b   1.000
_cell.length_c   1.000
_cell.angle_alpha   90.00
_cell.angle_beta   90.00
_cell.angle_gamma   90.00
#
_symmetry.space_group_name_H-M   'P 1'
#
loop_
_entity.id
_entity.type
_entity.pdbx_description
1 polymer ?
#
loop_
_entity_poly.entity_id
_entity_poly.type
_entity_poly.pdbx_seq_one_letter_code
_entity_poly.pdbx_strand_id
1 'polypeptide(L)'
;MKRDTLKSLTWDEENSQLVLIDQRKLPHKLEYFICDNYEDVAFAIEDMVVRGAPAIGISAAYGMALAEIGGEDIEKAYNRLKNTRPTAVNLFWALDRCMRAYRDRRSILSEAKLIHREDMEACRRIGEIGESIIEDGDTVLTHCNAGALATSAYGTALGVIRSASMR
;
A
#
# COMPACT_ATOMS: atom_id res chain seq x y z
N MET A 1 -4.40 -13.51 22.63
CA MET A 1 -3.20 -12.97 21.97
C MET A 1 -3.64 -11.84 21.03
N LYS A 2 -3.20 -10.60 21.26
CA LYS A 2 -3.31 -9.57 20.21
C LYS A 2 -2.47 -10.06 19.04
N ARG A 3 -3.11 -10.48 17.94
CA ARG A 3 -2.39 -10.88 16.73
C ARG A 3 -1.81 -9.59 16.16
N ASP A 4 -0.51 -9.35 16.36
CA ASP A 4 0.18 -8.25 15.68
C ASP A 4 -0.06 -8.43 14.18
N THR A 5 -0.78 -7.47 13.62
CA THR A 5 -1.19 -7.52 12.23
C THR A 5 0.03 -7.11 11.42
N LEU A 6 0.64 -8.07 10.73
CA LEU A 6 1.76 -7.83 9.81
C LEU A 6 1.36 -6.69 8.85
N LYS A 7 2.09 -5.57 8.89
CA LYS A 7 1.88 -4.41 8.02
C LYS A 7 2.81 -4.52 6.82
N SER A 8 2.25 -4.55 5.62
CA SER A 8 3.02 -4.65 4.37
C SER A 8 3.98 -3.48 4.15
N LEU A 9 3.57 -2.30 4.61
CA LEU A 9 4.29 -1.04 4.52
C LEU A 9 3.99 -0.16 5.74
N THR A 10 4.96 0.63 6.17
CA THR A 10 4.83 1.58 7.30
C THR A 10 5.65 2.83 6.99
N TRP A 11 5.14 4.00 7.39
CA TRP A 11 5.91 5.24 7.38
C TRP A 11 6.64 5.37 8.72
N ASP A 12 7.95 5.51 8.68
CA ASP A 12 8.79 5.83 9.84
C ASP A 12 8.84 7.34 10.02
N GLU A 13 8.20 7.84 11.09
CA GLU A 13 8.16 9.26 11.41
C GLU A 13 9.50 9.81 11.91
N GLU A 14 10.31 8.99 12.58
CA GLU A 14 11.57 9.44 13.19
C GLU A 14 12.63 9.67 12.11
N ASN A 15 12.70 8.76 11.14
CA ASN A 15 13.68 8.83 10.06
C ASN A 15 13.12 9.43 8.76
N SER A 16 11.80 9.70 8.69
CA SER A 16 11.12 10.15 7.46
C SER A 16 11.34 9.19 6.28
N GLN A 17 11.13 7.91 6.50
CA GLN A 17 11.36 6.83 5.54
C GLN A 17 10.11 5.99 5.31
N LEU A 18 10.02 5.38 4.12
CA LEU A 18 9.05 4.30 3.88
C LEU A 18 9.72 2.95 4.15
N VAL A 19 9.12 2.15 5.02
CA VAL A 19 9.59 0.80 5.34
C VAL A 19 8.61 -0.21 4.74
N LEU A 20 9.13 -1.10 3.88
CA LEU A 20 8.38 -2.13 3.18
C LEU A 20 8.80 -3.52 3.69
N ILE A 21 7.87 -4.46 3.75
CA ILE A 21 8.25 -5.88 3.83
C ILE A 21 8.70 -6.33 2.44
N ASP A 22 9.87 -6.97 2.34
CA ASP A 22 10.32 -7.58 1.09
C ASP A 22 9.54 -8.86 0.79
N GLN A 23 8.47 -8.72 0.02
CA GLN A 23 7.56 -9.82 -0.30
C GLN A 23 8.22 -10.92 -1.15
N ARG A 24 9.39 -10.67 -1.75
CA ARG A 24 10.14 -11.67 -2.54
C ARG A 24 10.78 -12.73 -1.64
N LYS A 25 10.98 -12.42 -0.36
CA LYS A 25 11.65 -13.29 0.63
C LYS A 25 10.69 -14.14 1.45
N LEU A 26 9.41 -13.76 1.47
CA LEU A 26 8.36 -14.54 2.11
C LEU A 26 8.10 -15.85 1.35
N PRO A 27 7.69 -16.93 2.06
CA PRO A 27 7.44 -17.01 3.50
C PRO A 27 8.69 -17.36 4.34
N HIS A 28 9.85 -17.56 3.70
CA HIS A 28 11.03 -18.11 4.36
C HIS A 28 11.78 -17.11 5.25
N LYS A 29 11.75 -15.83 4.89
CA LYS A 29 12.37 -14.75 5.68
C LYS A 29 11.49 -13.52 5.70
N LEU A 30 11.41 -12.89 6.88
CA LEU A 30 10.83 -11.57 7.07
C LEU A 30 11.97 -10.55 7.08
N GLU A 31 12.19 -9.91 5.94
CA GLU A 31 13.16 -8.84 5.76
C GLU A 31 12.44 -7.54 5.38
N TYR A 32 13.02 -6.42 5.74
CA TYR A 32 12.49 -5.09 5.45
C TYR A 32 13.37 -4.37 4.42
N PHE A 33 12.73 -3.68 3.51
CA PHE A 33 13.35 -2.80 2.53
C PHE A 33 13.02 -1.36 2.90
N ILE A 34 14.05 -0.56 3.16
CA ILE A 34 13.91 0.85 3.55
C ILE A 34 14.05 1.69 2.27
N CYS A 35 13.12 2.61 2.07
CA CYS A 35 13.16 3.59 0.98
C CYS A 35 13.44 4.97 1.57
N ASP A 36 14.58 5.54 1.19
CA ASP A 36 15.03 6.86 1.59
C ASP A 36 14.57 7.95 0.61
N ASN A 37 14.31 7.57 -0.65
CA ASN A 37 13.90 8.49 -1.70
C ASN A 37 12.89 7.84 -2.67
N TYR A 38 12.39 8.64 -3.62
CA TYR A 38 11.40 8.16 -4.59
C TYR A 38 11.94 7.14 -5.61
N GLU A 39 13.27 7.08 -5.84
CA GLU A 39 13.89 6.06 -6.70
C GLU A 39 13.92 4.70 -6.00
N ASP A 40 14.17 4.65 -4.68
CA ASP A 40 14.06 3.41 -3.91
C ASP A 40 12.64 2.85 -3.94
N VAL A 41 11.64 3.73 -3.85
CA VAL A 41 10.23 3.36 -3.99
C VAL A 41 9.94 2.86 -5.40
N ALA A 42 10.46 3.53 -6.43
CA ALA A 42 10.29 3.10 -7.81
C ALA A 42 10.86 1.70 -8.05
N PHE A 43 12.09 1.46 -7.58
CA PHE A 43 12.73 0.15 -7.59
C PHE A 43 11.89 -0.90 -6.85
N ALA A 44 11.41 -0.57 -5.65
CA ALA A 44 10.61 -1.49 -4.85
C ALA A 44 9.30 -1.90 -5.54
N ILE A 45 8.68 -1.01 -6.31
CA ILE A 45 7.48 -1.31 -7.11
C ILE A 45 7.84 -2.18 -8.32
N GLU A 46 8.88 -1.80 -9.07
CA GLU A 46 9.33 -2.48 -10.30
C GLU A 46 9.77 -3.91 -10.03
N ASP A 47 10.63 -4.10 -9.03
CA ASP A 47 11.20 -5.39 -8.68
C ASP A 47 10.29 -6.21 -7.74
N MET A 48 9.08 -5.72 -7.49
CA MET A 48 8.06 -6.41 -6.68
C MET A 48 8.49 -6.70 -5.23
N VAL A 49 9.37 -5.86 -4.65
CA VAL A 49 9.54 -5.78 -3.19
C VAL A 49 8.18 -5.53 -2.55
N VAL A 50 7.42 -4.57 -3.11
CA VAL A 50 6.01 -4.34 -2.81
C VAL A 50 5.14 -4.67 -4.03
N ARG A 51 4.03 -5.37 -3.78
CA ARG A 51 3.06 -5.73 -4.82
C ARG A 51 1.65 -5.86 -4.27
N GLY A 52 0.67 -5.81 -5.17
CA GLY A 52 -0.74 -5.61 -4.85
C GLY A 52 -1.15 -4.18 -5.17
N ALA A 53 -2.26 -3.99 -5.90
CA ALA A 53 -2.58 -2.68 -6.46
C ALA A 53 -2.71 -1.59 -5.39
N PRO A 54 -3.40 -1.79 -4.26
CA PRO A 54 -3.46 -0.77 -3.21
C PRO A 54 -2.11 -0.49 -2.56
N ALA A 55 -1.33 -1.52 -2.20
CA ALA A 55 0.00 -1.33 -1.63
C ALA A 55 0.96 -0.58 -2.57
N ILE A 56 0.89 -0.83 -3.89
CA ILE A 56 1.65 -0.08 -4.90
C ILE A 56 1.23 1.39 -4.89
N GLY A 57 -0.08 1.68 -4.90
CA GLY A 57 -0.58 3.06 -4.87
C GLY A 57 -0.13 3.83 -3.63
N ILE A 58 -0.25 3.22 -2.46
CA ILE A 58 0.19 3.84 -1.19
C ILE A 58 1.70 4.06 -1.19
N SER A 59 2.48 3.08 -1.65
CA SER A 59 3.94 3.20 -1.72
C SER A 59 4.35 4.35 -2.63
N ALA A 60 3.72 4.48 -3.81
CA ALA A 60 3.97 5.59 -4.72
C ALA A 60 3.59 6.96 -4.15
N ALA A 61 2.50 7.04 -3.37
CA ALA A 61 2.15 8.27 -2.65
C ALA A 61 3.24 8.67 -1.64
N TYR A 62 3.81 7.71 -0.91
CA TYR A 62 4.96 7.97 -0.05
C TYR A 62 6.23 8.30 -0.84
N GLY A 63 6.43 7.72 -2.03
CA GLY A 63 7.51 8.13 -2.94
C GLY A 63 7.41 9.62 -3.32
N MET A 64 6.21 10.10 -3.65
CA MET A 64 5.97 11.52 -3.89
C MET A 64 6.24 12.38 -2.65
N ALA A 65 5.90 11.89 -1.46
CA ALA A 65 6.18 12.58 -0.20
C ALA A 65 7.68 12.66 0.09
N LEU A 66 8.44 11.59 -0.17
CA LEU A 66 9.90 11.58 -0.05
C LEU A 66 10.56 12.57 -1.03
N ALA A 67 10.03 12.69 -2.25
CA ALA A 67 10.49 13.72 -3.19
C ALA A 67 10.25 15.15 -2.66
N GLU A 68 9.07 15.41 -2.06
CA GLU A 68 8.78 16.71 -1.42
C GLU A 68 9.74 17.00 -0.25
N ILE A 69 9.95 16.02 0.64
CA ILE A 69 10.84 16.17 1.80
C ILE A 69 12.29 16.39 1.37
N GLY A 70 12.73 15.68 0.33
CA GLY A 70 14.07 15.82 -0.24
C GLY A 70 14.30 17.11 -1.04
N GLY A 71 13.26 17.91 -1.30
CA GLY A 71 13.35 19.11 -2.14
C GLY A 71 13.57 18.79 -3.63
N GLU A 72 13.13 17.61 -4.07
CA GLU A 72 13.24 17.14 -5.45
C GLU A 72 12.15 17.74 -6.35
N ASP A 73 12.33 17.63 -7.68
CA ASP A 73 11.30 17.99 -8.65
C ASP A 73 10.13 17.01 -8.59
N ILE A 74 8.96 17.50 -8.14
CA ILE A 74 7.74 16.72 -7.95
C ILE A 74 7.17 16.19 -9.27
N GLU A 75 7.25 16.95 -10.36
CA GLU A 75 6.77 16.50 -11.67
C GLU A 75 7.71 15.42 -12.23
N LYS A 76 9.02 15.53 -11.99
CA LYS A 76 9.98 14.46 -12.29
C LYS A 76 9.68 13.19 -11.49
N ALA A 77 9.49 13.30 -10.18
CA ALA A 77 9.17 12.16 -9.31
C ALA A 77 7.86 11.49 -9.70
N TYR A 78 6.81 12.27 -10.00
CA TYR A 78 5.53 11.77 -10.50
C TYR A 78 5.73 10.94 -11.76
N ASN A 79 6.44 11.48 -12.76
CA ASN A 79 6.68 10.77 -14.02
C ASN A 79 7.53 9.51 -13.81
N ARG A 80 8.53 9.55 -12.93
CA ARG A 80 9.35 8.38 -12.60
C ARG A 80 8.49 7.26 -12.00
N LEU A 81 7.71 7.57 -10.97
CA LEU A 81 6.86 6.60 -10.26
C LEU A 81 5.73 6.08 -11.16
N LYS A 82 5.13 6.94 -11.99
CA LYS A 82 4.07 6.59 -12.93
C LYS A 82 4.49 5.51 -13.93
N ASN A 83 5.76 5.50 -14.32
CA ASN A 83 6.30 4.57 -15.32
C ASN A 83 6.78 3.23 -14.73
N THR A 84 6.66 3.01 -13.42
CA THR A 84 7.09 1.76 -12.77
C THR A 84 6.27 0.55 -13.24
N ARG A 85 4.93 0.63 -13.16
CA ARG A 85 4.02 -0.48 -13.53
C ARG A 85 2.73 0.03 -14.19
N PRO A 86 2.63 -0.03 -15.54
CA PRO A 86 1.62 0.71 -16.31
C PRO A 86 0.17 0.19 -16.17
N THR A 87 -0.06 -0.95 -15.53
CA THR A 87 -1.39 -1.56 -15.39
C THR A 87 -2.05 -1.31 -14.03
N ALA A 88 -1.32 -0.76 -13.06
CA ALA A 88 -1.85 -0.57 -11.71
C ALA A 88 -2.68 0.72 -11.62
N VAL A 89 -4.01 0.62 -11.75
CA VAL A 89 -4.91 1.81 -11.65
C VAL A 89 -4.73 2.58 -10.34
N ASN A 90 -4.54 1.87 -9.22
CA ASN A 90 -4.26 2.49 -7.92
C ASN A 90 -2.96 3.30 -7.88
N LEU A 91 -1.96 2.97 -8.69
CA LEU A 91 -0.72 3.76 -8.84
C LEU A 91 -1.07 5.15 -9.36
N PHE A 92 -1.76 5.22 -10.49
CA PHE A 92 -2.14 6.49 -11.12
C PHE A 92 -3.05 7.31 -10.21
N TRP A 93 -4.07 6.66 -9.63
CA TRP A 93 -4.99 7.33 -8.72
C TRP A 93 -4.30 7.98 -7.52
N ALA A 94 -3.34 7.29 -6.90
CA ALA A 94 -2.60 7.81 -5.75
C ALA A 94 -1.67 8.96 -6.16
N LEU A 95 -0.92 8.80 -7.26
CA LEU A 95 -0.05 9.84 -7.79
C LEU A 95 -0.83 11.11 -8.17
N ASP A 96 -1.99 10.96 -8.81
CA ASP A 96 -2.84 12.09 -9.21
C ASP A 96 -3.46 12.81 -7.99
N ARG A 97 -3.76 12.10 -6.90
CA ARG A 97 -4.15 12.72 -5.63
C ARG A 97 -3.02 13.53 -5.00
N CYS A 98 -1.82 12.96 -4.93
CA CYS A 98 -0.63 13.65 -4.43
C CYS A 98 -0.30 14.89 -5.26
N MET A 99 -0.38 14.78 -6.60
CA MET A 99 -0.15 15.92 -7.50
C MET A 99 -1.19 17.04 -7.32
N ARG A 100 -2.46 16.70 -7.06
CA ARG A 100 -3.48 17.69 -6.70
C ARG A 100 -3.16 18.36 -5.36
N ALA A 101 -2.80 17.58 -4.34
CA ALA A 101 -2.39 18.14 -3.05
C ALA A 101 -1.23 19.13 -3.19
N TYR A 102 -0.20 18.76 -3.96
CA TYR A 102 0.92 19.63 -4.28
C TYR A 102 0.49 20.94 -4.95
N ARG A 103 -0.36 20.87 -5.99
CA ARG A 103 -0.87 22.05 -6.71
C ARG A 103 -1.73 22.96 -5.83
N ASP A 104 -2.46 22.37 -4.88
CA ASP A 104 -3.23 23.08 -3.87
C ASP A 104 -2.36 23.62 -2.71
N ARG A 105 -1.04 23.45 -2.77
CA ARG A 105 -0.06 23.80 -1.72
C ARG A 105 -0.34 23.10 -0.38
N ARG A 106 -0.88 21.88 -0.44
CA ARG A 106 -1.03 20.98 0.70
C ARG A 106 0.15 20.00 0.73
N SER A 107 0.55 19.59 1.93
CA SER A 107 1.62 18.60 2.11
C SER A 107 1.27 17.28 1.42
N ILE A 108 2.16 16.79 0.57
CA ILE A 108 2.04 15.49 -0.08
C ILE A 108 2.09 14.37 0.96
N LEU A 109 2.95 14.50 1.98
CA LEU A 109 3.02 13.51 3.07
C LEU A 109 1.67 13.36 3.79
N SER A 110 0.98 14.48 4.06
CA SER A 110 -0.35 14.44 4.67
C SER A 110 -1.37 13.71 3.79
N GLU A 111 -1.35 13.94 2.48
CA GLU A 111 -2.21 13.24 1.52
C GLU A 111 -1.86 11.74 1.42
N ALA A 112 -0.57 11.39 1.40
CA ALA A 112 -0.12 10.00 1.37
C ALA A 112 -0.57 9.22 2.61
N LYS A 113 -0.46 9.83 3.81
CA LYS A 113 -0.98 9.26 5.06
C LYS A 113 -2.50 9.13 5.04
N LEU A 114 -3.21 10.08 4.41
CA LEU A 114 -4.66 10.00 4.25
C LEU A 114 -5.05 8.83 3.34
N ILE A 115 -4.42 8.69 2.18
CA ILE A 115 -4.60 7.56 1.25
C ILE A 115 -4.37 6.22 1.97
N HIS A 116 -3.29 6.11 2.75
CA HIS A 116 -2.98 4.91 3.53
C HIS A 116 -4.11 4.59 4.53
N ARG A 117 -4.58 5.58 5.29
CA ARG A 117 -5.66 5.39 6.27
C ARG A 117 -6.98 5.00 5.61
N GLU A 118 -7.35 5.66 4.52
CA GLU A 118 -8.58 5.39 3.77
C GLU A 118 -8.58 3.98 3.17
N ASP A 119 -7.45 3.50 2.65
CA ASP A 119 -7.32 2.11 2.18
C ASP A 119 -7.55 1.10 3.32
N MET A 120 -7.03 1.39 4.51
CA MET A 120 -7.19 0.52 5.68
C MET A 120 -8.66 0.43 6.11
N GLU A 121 -9.37 1.56 6.11
CA GLU A 121 -10.80 1.61 6.40
C GLU A 121 -11.61 0.89 5.31
N ALA A 122 -11.31 1.15 4.04
CA ALA A 122 -11.96 0.50 2.92
C ALA A 122 -11.80 -1.03 2.96
N CYS A 123 -10.60 -1.53 3.24
CA CYS A 123 -10.35 -2.97 3.36
C CYS A 123 -11.17 -3.62 4.50
N ARG A 124 -11.27 -2.97 5.67
CA ARG A 124 -12.12 -3.47 6.76
C ARG A 124 -13.59 -3.51 6.35
N ARG A 125 -14.09 -2.42 5.77
CA ARG A 125 -15.49 -2.29 5.36
C ARG A 125 -15.86 -3.26 4.23
N ILE A 126 -14.95 -3.53 3.29
CA ILE A 126 -15.12 -4.60 2.29
C ILE A 126 -15.29 -5.95 2.98
N GLY A 127 -14.47 -6.23 3.99
CA GLY A 127 -14.56 -7.45 4.79
C GLY A 127 -15.92 -7.58 5.50
N GLU A 128 -16.32 -6.56 6.26
CA GLU A 128 -17.59 -6.50 7.00
C GLU A 128 -18.82 -6.65 6.09
N ILE A 129 -18.83 -5.99 4.93
CA ILE A 129 -19.95 -6.13 3.98
C ILE A 129 -19.96 -7.54 3.39
N GLY A 130 -18.77 -8.04 3.00
CA GLY A 130 -18.64 -9.32 2.32
C GLY A 130 -18.84 -10.53 3.21
N GLU A 131 -18.62 -10.45 4.53
CA GLU A 131 -18.70 -11.63 5.41
C GLU A 131 -20.06 -12.30 5.40
N SER A 132 -21.12 -11.53 5.12
CA SER A 132 -22.50 -11.98 5.08
C SER A 132 -22.80 -12.97 3.94
N ILE A 133 -21.91 -13.07 2.94
CA ILE A 133 -22.08 -13.97 1.79
C ILE A 133 -21.47 -15.37 2.03
N ILE A 134 -20.71 -15.54 3.11
CA ILE A 134 -20.02 -16.80 3.44
C ILE A 134 -20.72 -17.44 4.65
N GLU A 135 -21.18 -18.66 4.48
CA GLU A 135 -21.81 -19.47 5.54
C GLU A 135 -20.78 -20.35 6.26
N ASP A 136 -21.13 -20.82 7.47
CA ASP A 136 -20.26 -21.73 8.21
C ASP A 136 -20.17 -23.07 7.48
N GLY A 137 -18.94 -23.57 7.31
CA GLY A 137 -18.65 -24.78 6.54
C GLY A 137 -18.37 -24.57 5.05
N ASP A 138 -18.55 -23.35 4.52
CA ASP A 138 -18.20 -23.06 3.13
C ASP A 138 -16.70 -23.22 2.84
N THR A 139 -16.38 -23.67 1.62
CA THR A 139 -15.01 -23.68 1.10
C THR A 139 -14.86 -22.65 -0.01
N VAL A 140 -14.06 -21.60 0.24
CA VAL A 140 -13.87 -20.48 -0.69
C VAL A 140 -12.61 -20.67 -1.53
N LEU A 141 -12.75 -20.60 -2.86
CA LEU A 141 -11.62 -20.51 -3.78
C LEU A 141 -11.18 -19.05 -3.94
N THR A 142 -9.88 -18.79 -3.87
CA THR A 142 -9.27 -17.48 -4.15
C THR A 142 -8.03 -17.63 -5.01
N HIS A 143 -7.56 -16.54 -5.60
CA HIS A 143 -6.37 -16.52 -6.45
C HIS A 143 -5.47 -15.32 -6.13
N CYS A 144 -4.16 -15.52 -6.27
CA CYS A 144 -3.11 -14.57 -5.86
C CYS A 144 -3.14 -14.29 -4.34
N ASN A 145 -2.63 -13.12 -3.94
CA ASN A 145 -2.68 -12.61 -2.58
C ASN A 145 -3.39 -11.25 -2.61
N ALA A 146 -4.63 -11.23 -2.13
CA ALA A 146 -5.46 -10.02 -1.95
C ALA A 146 -5.71 -9.75 -0.46
N GLY A 147 -4.70 -10.06 0.37
CA GLY A 147 -4.70 -9.93 1.82
C GLY A 147 -3.95 -8.70 2.31
N ALA A 148 -3.67 -8.66 3.61
CA ALA A 148 -2.95 -7.56 4.27
C ALA A 148 -1.57 -7.25 3.65
N LEU A 149 -0.94 -8.21 2.96
CA LEU A 149 0.32 -7.99 2.25
C LEU A 149 0.14 -7.17 0.95
N ALA A 150 -1.04 -7.17 0.35
CA ALA A 150 -1.33 -6.49 -0.92
C ALA A 150 -2.00 -5.12 -0.75
N THR A 151 -2.33 -4.76 0.49
CA THR A 151 -3.03 -3.54 0.89
C THR A 151 -2.33 -2.90 2.08
N SER A 152 -2.85 -1.79 2.60
CA SER A 152 -2.40 -1.19 3.87
C SER A 152 -2.52 -2.13 5.07
N ALA A 153 -3.64 -2.87 5.15
CA ALA A 153 -3.90 -3.92 6.10
C ALA A 153 -5.15 -4.71 5.69
N TYR A 154 -5.42 -5.78 6.42
CA TYR A 154 -6.63 -6.62 6.33
C TYR A 154 -6.74 -7.39 5.00
N GLY A 155 -6.87 -6.68 3.88
CA GLY A 155 -7.05 -7.21 2.53
C GLY A 155 -8.43 -6.92 1.98
N THR A 156 -8.65 -7.31 0.72
CA THR A 156 -9.93 -7.22 0.03
C THR A 156 -10.63 -8.58 0.04
N ALA A 157 -10.35 -9.47 -0.93
CA ALA A 157 -10.96 -10.80 -0.97
C ALA A 157 -10.57 -11.65 0.25
N LEU A 158 -9.30 -11.62 0.67
CA LEU A 158 -8.87 -12.25 1.92
C LEU A 158 -9.35 -11.47 3.16
N GLY A 159 -9.74 -10.21 3.01
CA GLY A 159 -10.42 -9.44 4.06
C GLY A 159 -11.81 -10.00 4.34
N VAL A 160 -12.58 -10.33 3.30
CA VAL A 160 -13.90 -10.98 3.42
C VAL A 160 -13.81 -12.34 4.12
N ILE A 161 -12.87 -13.19 3.68
CA ILE A 161 -12.64 -14.50 4.31
C ILE A 161 -12.21 -14.32 5.78
N ARG A 162 -11.36 -13.32 6.07
CA ARG A 162 -10.93 -13.02 7.43
C ARG A 162 -12.09 -12.59 8.32
N SER A 163 -12.96 -11.69 7.85
CA SER A 163 -14.16 -11.25 8.56
C SER A 163 -15.08 -12.43 8.86
N ALA A 164 -15.41 -13.24 7.84
CA ALA A 164 -16.26 -14.42 8.01
C ALA A 164 -15.69 -15.43 9.02
N SER A 165 -14.36 -15.63 9.06
CA SER A 165 -13.71 -16.53 10.02
C SER A 165 -13.72 -16.05 11.47
N MET A 166 -14.10 -14.79 11.72
CA MET A 166 -14.14 -14.16 13.04
C MET A 166 -15.57 -13.95 13.56
N ARG A 167 -16.58 -14.24 12.74
CA ARG A 167 -18.00 -14.21 13.08
C ARG A 167 -18.38 -15.42 13.94
#